data_AF-A0A7X7SGL9-F1
#
_entry.id   AF-A0A7X7SGL9-F1
#
_cell.length_a   1.000
_cell.length_b   1.000
_cell.length_c   1.000
_cell.angle_alpha   90.00
_cell.angle_beta   90.00
_cell.angle_gamma   90.00
#
_symmetry.space_group_name_H-M   'P 1'
#
loop_
_entity.id
_entity.type
_entity.pdbx_description
1 polymer ?
#
loop_
_entity_poly.entity_id
_entity_poly.type
_entity_poly.pdbx_seq_one_letter_code
_entity_poly.pdbx_strand_id
1 'polypeptide(L)'
;MVTFQDASGQRWVAGAREEDTPRHHGRWYMILHPESDPQNVLALPEVRWQTRATAERTLETMSVFELRRRLDIARRRAAPA
;
A
#
# COMPACT_ATOMS: atom_id res chain seq x y z
N MET A 1 -3.38 -5.56 -7.72
CA MET A 1 -3.57 -4.14 -7.30
C MET A 1 -5.06 -3.90 -7.16
N VAL A 2 -5.47 -3.06 -6.22
CA VAL A 2 -6.89 -2.72 -6.00
C VAL A 2 -7.08 -1.21 -5.95
N THR A 3 -8.21 -0.72 -6.46
CA THR A 3 -8.56 0.69 -6.42
C THR A 3 -9.59 0.97 -5.33
N PHE A 4 -9.51 2.14 -4.70
CA PHE A 4 -10.46 2.59 -3.69
C PHE A 4 -10.55 4.12 -3.66
N GLN A 5 -11.60 4.66 -3.06
CA GLN A 5 -11.74 6.09 -2.83
C GLN A 5 -11.42 6.43 -1.38
N ASP A 6 -10.69 7.52 -1.13
CA ASP A 6 -10.52 8.06 0.21
C ASP A 6 -11.75 8.84 0.69
N ALA A 7 -11.68 9.48 1.86
CA ALA A 7 -12.79 10.25 2.44
C ALA A 7 -13.14 11.52 1.64
N SER A 8 -12.19 12.05 0.84
CA SER A 8 -12.39 13.21 -0.03
C SER A 8 -12.92 12.84 -1.43
N GLY A 9 -13.06 11.54 -1.71
CA GLY A 9 -13.44 11.03 -3.02
C GLY A 9 -12.27 10.87 -4.00
N GLN A 10 -11.04 11.18 -3.58
CA GLN A 10 -9.83 10.93 -4.38
C GLN A 10 -9.65 9.43 -4.59
N ARG A 11 -9.35 9.01 -5.83
CA ARG A 11 -9.06 7.62 -6.17
C ARG A 11 -7.60 7.27 -5.90
N TRP A 12 -7.42 6.14 -5.24
CA TRP A 12 -6.13 5.60 -4.83
C TRP A 12 -5.98 4.17 -5.32
N VAL A 13 -4.74 3.79 -5.60
CA VAL A 13 -4.34 2.44 -5.96
C VAL A 13 -3.54 1.86 -4.81
N ALA A 14 -3.95 0.70 -4.32
CA ALA A 14 -3.17 -0.12 -3.42
C ALA A 14 -2.47 -1.25 -4.18
N GLY A 15 -1.17 -1.34 -3.98
CA GLY A 15 -0.31 -2.32 -4.64
C GLY A 15 0.68 -2.95 -3.69
N ALA A 16 1.43 -3.91 -4.22
CA ALA A 16 2.58 -4.49 -3.55
C ALA A 16 3.81 -4.25 -4.41
N ARG A 17 4.92 -3.85 -3.78
CA ARG A 17 6.22 -3.69 -4.42
C ARG A 17 7.20 -4.68 -3.81
N GLU A 18 8.09 -5.20 -4.64
CA GLU A 18 9.19 -6.06 -4.21
C GLU A 18 10.34 -5.19 -3.69
N GLU A 19 10.84 -5.51 -2.49
CA GLU A 19 12.07 -4.97 -1.94
C GLU A 19 13.18 -6.00 -2.11
N ASP A 20 14.30 -5.57 -2.69
CA ASP A 20 15.48 -6.41 -2.77
C ASP A 20 16.13 -6.49 -1.38
N THR A 21 15.71 -7.51 -0.63
CA THR A 21 16.20 -7.80 0.73
C THR A 21 16.78 -9.21 0.76
N PRO A 22 17.74 -9.49 1.67
CA PRO A 22 18.24 -10.83 1.88
C PRO A 22 17.09 -11.83 2.07
N ARG A 23 17.23 -13.03 1.50
CA ARG A 23 16.32 -14.16 1.76
C ARG A 23 16.10 -14.22 3.28
N HIS A 24 14.86 -14.44 3.73
CA HIS A 24 14.38 -14.48 5.13
C HIS A 24 13.57 -13.26 5.60
N HIS A 25 13.68 -12.08 4.99
CA HIS A 25 12.78 -10.95 5.26
C HIS A 25 11.65 -10.90 4.21
N GLY A 26 10.42 -10.57 4.62
CA GLY A 26 9.29 -10.49 3.69
C GLY A 26 9.61 -9.58 2.51
N ARG A 27 9.70 -10.14 1.30
CA ARG A 27 10.21 -9.45 0.11
C ARG A 27 9.21 -8.49 -0.53
N TRP A 28 7.94 -8.56 -0.15
CA TRP A 28 6.89 -7.73 -0.71
C TRP A 28 6.32 -6.82 0.37
N TYR A 29 6.08 -5.56 0.04
CA TYR A 29 5.47 -4.60 0.96
C TYR A 29 4.39 -3.77 0.28
N MET A 30 3.48 -3.23 1.08
CA MET A 30 2.35 -2.45 0.57
C MET A 30 2.80 -1.05 0.12
N ILE A 31 2.25 -0.61 -1.00
CA ILE A 31 2.36 0.76 -1.48
C ILE A 31 0.97 1.33 -1.78
N LEU A 32 0.84 2.64 -1.65
CA LEU A 32 -0.34 3.39 -2.02
C LEU A 32 0.08 4.56 -2.90
N HIS A 33 -0.67 4.86 -3.95
CA HIS A 33 -0.46 6.08 -4.72
C HIS A 33 -1.80 6.62 -5.25
N PRO A 34 -1.94 7.92 -5.49
CA PRO A 34 -3.06 8.46 -6.24
C PRO A 34 -3.17 7.79 -7.61
N GLU A 35 -4.38 7.52 -8.08
CA GLU A 35 -4.59 7.05 -9.45
C GLU A 35 -4.12 8.08 -10.48
N SER A 36 -4.25 9.38 -10.16
CA SER A 36 -3.83 10.49 -11.01
C SER A 36 -2.32 10.74 -11.02
N ASP A 37 -1.59 10.25 -10.03
CA ASP A 37 -0.14 10.46 -9.88
C ASP A 37 0.53 9.19 -9.33
N PRO A 38 0.86 8.23 -10.19
CA PRO A 38 1.52 6.99 -9.79
C PRO A 38 2.94 7.17 -9.24
N GLN A 39 3.54 8.35 -9.36
CA GLN A 39 4.89 8.63 -8.85
C GLN A 39 4.86 9.06 -7.38
N ASN A 40 3.75 9.62 -6.91
CA ASN A 40 3.55 9.97 -5.50
C ASN A 40 3.23 8.74 -4.64
N VAL A 41 4.23 7.87 -4.50
CA VAL A 41 4.13 6.59 -3.79
C VAL A 41 4.34 6.78 -2.30
N LEU A 42 3.34 6.34 -1.53
CA LEU A 42 3.42 6.15 -0.08
C LEU A 42 3.71 4.68 0.23
N ALA A 43 4.89 4.41 0.76
CA ALA A 43 5.31 3.07 1.15
C ALA A 43 4.86 2.73 2.59
N LEU A 44 4.40 1.49 2.80
CA LEU A 44 4.12 0.92 4.12
C LEU A 44 4.98 -0.33 4.34
N PRO A 45 6.28 -0.17 4.65
CA PRO A 45 7.22 -1.28 4.81
C PRO A 45 6.93 -2.18 6.01
N GLU A 46 6.04 -1.79 6.93
CA GLU A 46 5.54 -2.61 8.04
C GLU A 46 4.49 -3.65 7.59
N VAL A 47 3.90 -3.46 6.41
CA VAL A 47 2.89 -4.35 5.84
C VAL A 47 3.60 -5.24 4.83
N ARG A 48 4.08 -6.41 5.29
CA ARG A 48 4.96 -7.26 4.50
C ARG A 48 4.36 -8.63 4.20
N TRP A 49 4.77 -9.18 3.06
CA TRP A 49 4.46 -10.53 2.63
C TRP A 49 5.69 -11.22 2.07
N GLN A 50 5.71 -12.55 2.17
CA GLN A 50 6.80 -13.36 1.63
C GLN A 50 6.73 -13.50 0.11
N THR A 51 5.52 -13.57 -0.44
CA THR A 51 5.29 -13.78 -1.87
C THR A 51 4.35 -12.73 -2.44
N ARG A 52 4.49 -12.48 -3.74
CA ARG A 52 3.58 -11.64 -4.52
C ARG A 52 2.14 -12.11 -4.43
N ALA A 53 1.91 -13.42 -4.56
CA ALA A 53 0.57 -14.00 -4.55
C ALA A 53 -0.17 -13.76 -3.23
N THR A 54 0.52 -13.89 -2.09
CA THR A 54 -0.06 -13.55 -0.78
C THR A 54 -0.40 -12.07 -0.69
N ALA A 55 0.47 -11.19 -1.20
CA ALA A 55 0.23 -9.75 -1.19
C ALA A 55 -1.01 -9.39 -2.03
N GLU A 56 -1.10 -9.90 -3.26
CA GLU A 56 -2.22 -9.65 -4.17
C GLU A 56 -3.54 -10.14 -3.59
N ARG A 57 -3.60 -11.40 -3.12
CA ARG A 57 -4.81 -11.96 -2.49
C ARG A 57 -5.23 -11.17 -1.24
N THR A 58 -4.26 -10.75 -0.43
CA THR A 58 -4.55 -9.95 0.77
C THR A 58 -5.18 -8.61 0.39
N LEU A 59 -4.60 -7.91 -0.61
CA LEU A 59 -5.10 -6.63 -1.10
C LEU A 59 -6.51 -6.75 -1.69
N GLU A 60 -6.78 -7.80 -2.48
CA GLU A 60 -8.11 -8.09 -3.05
C GLU A 60 -9.19 -8.27 -2.00
N THR A 61 -8.84 -8.87 -0.85
CA THR A 61 -9.80 -9.09 0.25
C THR A 61 -9.84 -7.94 1.26
N MET A 62 -8.96 -6.95 1.14
CA MET A 62 -8.84 -5.86 2.11
C MET A 62 -10.04 -4.92 1.97
N SER A 63 -10.71 -4.64 3.07
CA SER A 63 -11.86 -3.72 3.05
C SER A 63 -11.42 -2.30 2.73
N VAL A 64 -12.33 -1.52 2.12
CA VAL A 64 -12.11 -0.08 1.85
C VAL A 64 -11.79 0.68 3.14
N PHE A 65 -12.38 0.26 4.27
CA PHE A 65 -12.07 0.84 5.59
C PHE A 65 -10.61 0.64 5.97
N GLU A 66 -10.07 -0.58 5.87
CA GLU A 66 -8.66 -0.84 6.20
C GLU A 66 -7.73 -0.14 5.20
N LEU A 67 -8.08 -0.11 3.91
CA LEU A 67 -7.31 0.64 2.90
C LEU A 67 -7.21 2.13 3.24
N ARG A 68 -8.33 2.76 3.64
CA ARG A 68 -8.35 4.16 4.11
C ARG A 68 -7.54 4.36 5.38
N ARG A 69 -7.60 3.42 6.33
CA ARG A 69 -6.81 3.47 7.56
C ARG A 69 -5.31 3.41 7.27
N ARG A 70 -4.88 2.53 6.37
CA ARG A 70 -3.48 2.45 5.91
C ARG A 70 -3.04 3.74 5.21
N LEU A 71 -3.90 4.32 4.38
CA LEU A 71 -3.63 5.60 3.74
C LEU A 71 -3.39 6.72 4.76
N ASP A 72 -4.22 6.82 5.80
CA ASP A 72 -4.05 7.82 6.86
C ASP A 72 -2.70 7.65 7.61
N ILE A 73 -2.35 6.41 7.97
CA ILE A 73 -1.05 6.10 8.60
C ILE A 73 0.11 6.51 7.68
N ALA A 74 0.04 6.17 6.40
CA ALA A 74 1.10 6.48 5.44
C ALA A 74 1.25 7.99 5.21
N ARG A 75 0.14 8.73 5.10
CA ARG A 75 0.13 10.19 4.98
C ARG A 75 0.73 10.87 6.21
N ARG A 76 0.37 10.43 7.43
CA ARG A 76 0.93 10.97 8.68
C ARG A 76 2.44 10.77 8.79
N ARG A 77 2.97 9.69 8.23
CA ARG A 77 4.42 9.43 8.17
C ARG A 77 5.14 10.28 7.12
N ALA A 78 4.48 10.58 6.00
CA ALA A 78 5.05 11.38 4.92
C ALA A 78 4.99 12.89 5.20
N ALA A 79 4.12 13.33 6.11
CA ALA A 79 4.07 14.73 6.53
C ALA A 79 5.37 15.11 7.28
N PRO A 80 6.05 16.21 6.90
CA PRO A 80 7.15 16.75 7.69
C PRO A 80 6.63 17.18 9.07
N ALA A 81 7.44 16.93 10.11
CA ALA A 81 7.16 17.32 11.49
C ALA A 81 7.04 18.84 11.67
#